data_AF-A0A7W7WP25-F1
#
_entry.id   AF-A0A7W7WP25-F1
#
_cell.length_a   1.000
_cell.length_b   1.000
_cell.length_c   1.000
_cell.angle_alpha   90.00
_cell.angle_beta   90.00
_cell.angle_gamma   90.00
#
_symmetry.space_group_name_H-M   'P 1'
#
loop_
_entity.id
_entity.type
_entity.pdbx_description
1 polymer ?
#
loop_
_entity_poly.entity_id
_entity_poly.type
_entity_poly.pdbx_seq_one_letter_code
_entity_poly.pdbx_strand_id
1 'polypeptide(L)'
;MARLRTRLAACAIALATAAGTLVVGSSPAHAAANFSFHYYPSPNGYNIWINNDDRGLPAGSGRWLQDPDGPYPGDALVADDQLADGYGIEAHLSTGRIATTRGHSAPYTHYKTGNLPEGNKYYMYVCVVKGDYSNCSNSVAVYA
;
A
#
# COMPACT_ATOMS: atom_id res chain seq x y z
N MET A 1 -21.10 24.58 62.34
CA MET A 1 -21.17 24.74 60.87
C MET A 1 -19.77 24.57 60.28
N ALA A 2 -19.71 24.21 58.99
CA ALA A 2 -18.53 23.96 58.14
C ALA A 2 -17.91 22.55 58.30
N ARG A 3 -18.16 21.57 57.40
CA ARG A 3 -17.84 21.46 55.95
C ARG A 3 -16.33 21.65 55.69
N LEU A 4 -15.57 20.82 54.97
CA LEU A 4 -15.85 19.70 54.06
C LEU A 4 -14.53 19.35 53.32
N ARG A 5 -14.28 18.05 53.02
CA ARG A 5 -13.50 17.52 51.85
C ARG A 5 -11.96 17.78 51.83
N THR A 6 -11.09 17.01 51.18
CA THR A 6 -11.15 15.83 50.29
C THR A 6 -9.75 15.20 50.24
N ARG A 7 -9.72 13.89 49.93
CA ARG A 7 -8.55 13.02 49.73
C ARG A 7 -7.73 13.39 48.49
N LEU A 8 -6.41 13.14 48.51
CA LEU A 8 -5.70 12.15 47.67
C LEU A 8 -4.19 12.33 47.84
N ALA A 9 -3.53 11.25 48.26
CA ALA A 9 -2.09 11.19 48.49
C ALA A 9 -1.33 10.87 47.19
N ALA A 10 -0.22 11.57 47.03
CA ALA A 10 0.79 11.39 46.00
C ALA A 10 1.62 10.12 46.23
N CYS A 11 2.27 9.62 45.17
CA CYS A 11 3.59 9.00 45.27
C CYS A 11 4.31 9.06 43.92
N ALA A 12 5.31 9.95 43.84
CA ALA A 12 6.44 9.85 42.92
C ALA A 12 7.47 8.88 43.54
N ILE A 13 8.33 8.19 42.79
CA ILE A 13 9.73 8.57 42.45
C ILE A 13 10.32 7.28 41.81
N ALA A 14 11.04 7.33 40.68
CA ALA A 14 12.51 7.28 40.70
C ALA A 14 13.14 7.69 39.36
N LEU A 15 14.06 8.66 39.45
CA LEU A 15 15.07 8.99 38.44
C LEU A 15 16.26 8.03 38.54
N ALA A 16 16.72 7.51 37.41
CA ALA A 16 18.10 7.08 37.22
C ALA A 16 18.58 7.62 35.86
N THR A 17 19.58 8.50 35.90
CA THR A 17 20.21 9.12 34.74
C THR A 17 21.17 8.16 34.06
N ALA A 18 20.79 7.66 32.89
CA ALA A 18 21.71 7.24 31.84
C ALA A 18 21.58 8.23 30.68
N ALA A 19 22.64 8.99 30.43
CA ALA A 19 22.74 9.92 29.33
C ALA A 19 22.85 9.14 28.00
N GLY A 20 21.71 8.94 27.36
CA GLY A 20 21.60 8.63 25.94
C GLY A 20 20.45 9.46 25.42
N THR A 21 20.74 10.56 24.73
CA THR A 21 19.72 11.26 23.96
C THR A 21 19.18 10.28 22.92
N LEU A 22 18.08 9.61 23.25
CA LEU A 22 17.20 9.04 22.25
C LEU A 22 16.68 10.23 21.46
N VAL A 23 17.37 10.54 20.35
CA VAL A 23 16.74 11.27 19.27
C VAL A 23 15.69 10.30 18.73
N VAL A 24 14.54 10.26 19.39
CA VAL A 24 13.33 9.72 18.79
C VAL A 24 13.06 10.68 17.65
N GLY A 25 13.64 10.38 16.49
CA GLY A 25 13.38 11.11 15.27
C GLY A 25 11.93 10.88 14.93
N SER A 26 11.04 11.72 15.46
CA SER A 26 9.74 11.91 14.89
C SER A 26 10.00 12.50 13.50
N SER A 27 10.05 11.64 12.48
CA SER A 27 9.99 12.11 11.10
C SER A 27 8.82 13.08 11.02
N PRO A 28 8.99 14.28 10.43
CA PRO A 28 7.88 15.20 10.29
C PRO A 28 6.72 14.46 9.62
N ALA A 29 5.52 14.57 10.20
CA ALA A 29 4.32 14.03 9.59
C ALA A 29 4.10 14.77 8.27
N HIS A 30 4.60 14.20 7.17
CA HIS A 30 4.28 14.67 5.83
C HIS A 30 2.82 14.32 5.57
N ALA A 31 2.05 15.30 5.08
CA ALA A 31 0.75 15.02 4.51
C ALA A 31 0.92 13.94 3.43
N ALA A 32 0.11 12.89 3.51
CA ALA A 32 0.13 11.86 2.49
C ALA A 32 -0.30 12.46 1.15
N ALA A 33 0.39 12.07 0.08
CA ALA A 33 0.05 12.54 -1.24
C ALA A 33 -1.35 12.06 -1.66
N ASN A 34 -2.03 12.86 -2.49
CA ASN A 34 -3.33 12.51 -3.05
C ASN A 34 -3.16 11.65 -4.30
N PHE A 35 -3.95 10.58 -4.40
CA PHE A 35 -3.90 9.62 -5.50
C PHE A 35 -5.29 9.31 -6.03
N SER A 36 -5.39 9.18 -7.36
CA SER A 36 -6.59 8.74 -8.05
C SER A 36 -6.38 7.40 -8.75
N PHE A 37 -7.46 6.61 -8.85
CA PHE A 37 -7.45 5.27 -9.41
C PHE A 37 -8.38 5.19 -10.62
N HIS A 38 -7.89 4.65 -11.73
CA HIS A 38 -8.61 4.52 -12.98
C HIS A 38 -8.66 3.05 -13.41
N TYR A 39 -9.85 2.59 -13.79
CA TYR A 39 -10.15 1.17 -13.97
C TYR A 39 -10.33 0.86 -15.45
N TYR A 40 -9.53 -0.08 -15.97
CA TYR A 40 -9.50 -0.43 -17.38
C TYR A 40 -9.58 -1.96 -17.54
N PRO A 41 -10.75 -2.51 -17.87
CA PRO A 41 -10.83 -3.90 -18.30
C PRO A 41 -10.02 -4.10 -19.58
N SER A 42 -9.34 -5.23 -19.70
CA SER A 42 -8.63 -5.62 -20.92
C SER A 42 -9.12 -6.99 -21.39
N PRO A 43 -8.95 -7.34 -22.68
CA PRO A 43 -9.31 -8.68 -23.17
C PRO A 43 -8.57 -9.80 -22.43
N ASN A 44 -7.39 -9.50 -21.90
CA ASN A 44 -6.52 -10.43 -21.18
C ASN A 44 -6.41 -10.07 -19.67
N GLY A 45 -7.52 -9.67 -19.04
CA GLY A 45 -7.57 -9.39 -17.61
C GLY A 45 -7.99 -7.96 -17.26
N TYR A 46 -7.20 -7.27 -16.45
CA TYR A 46 -7.59 -5.97 -15.89
C TYR A 46 -6.39 -5.10 -15.53
N ASN A 47 -6.53 -3.78 -15.68
CA ASN A 47 -5.54 -2.80 -15.28
C ASN A 47 -6.17 -1.70 -14.42
N ILE A 48 -5.54 -1.40 -13.28
CA ILE A 48 -5.86 -0.25 -12.44
C ILE A 48 -4.66 0.71 -12.51
N TRP A 49 -4.84 1.83 -13.19
CA TRP A 49 -3.85 2.91 -13.27
C TRP A 49 -3.99 3.86 -12.10
N ILE A 50 -2.86 4.43 -11.69
CA ILE A 50 -2.76 5.30 -10.53
C ILE A 50 -2.10 6.60 -10.96
N ASN A 51 -2.73 7.73 -10.64
CA ASN A 51 -2.09 9.04 -10.77
C ASN A 51 -1.74 9.58 -9.39
N ASN A 52 -0.57 10.21 -9.29
CA ASN A 52 -0.24 11.08 -8.17
C ASN A 52 -0.79 12.46 -8.50
N ASP A 53 -1.94 12.81 -7.93
CA ASP A 53 -2.68 14.02 -8.27
C ASP A 53 -1.93 15.29 -7.85
N ASP A 54 -1.12 15.20 -6.79
CA ASP A 54 -0.29 16.33 -6.33
C ASP A 54 0.85 16.63 -7.31
N ARG A 55 1.32 15.62 -8.04
CA ARG A 55 2.36 15.77 -9.06
C ARG A 55 1.81 15.92 -10.47
N GLY A 56 0.53 15.58 -10.70
CA GLY A 56 -0.08 15.54 -12.02
C GLY A 56 0.57 14.52 -12.96
N LEU A 57 1.15 13.44 -12.41
CA LEU A 57 1.88 12.42 -13.16
C LEU A 57 1.38 11.01 -12.83
N PRO A 58 1.50 10.03 -13.75
CA PRO A 58 1.22 8.63 -13.48
C PRO A 58 2.17 8.12 -12.38
N ALA A 59 1.60 7.57 -11.30
CA ALA A 59 2.37 6.95 -10.23
C ALA A 59 2.77 5.52 -10.60
N GLY A 60 1.87 4.78 -11.24
CA GLY A 60 2.07 3.38 -11.57
C GLY A 60 0.76 2.66 -11.89
N SER A 61 0.78 1.33 -11.80
CA SER A 61 -0.40 0.51 -12.03
C SER A 61 -0.35 -0.83 -11.30
N GLY A 62 -1.52 -1.44 -11.12
CA GLY A 62 -1.61 -2.88 -10.84
C GLY A 62 -2.39 -3.58 -11.93
N ARG A 63 -1.91 -4.75 -12.36
CA ARG A 63 -2.48 -5.51 -13.47
C ARG A 63 -2.76 -6.96 -13.08
N TRP A 64 -3.87 -7.47 -13.57
CA TRP A 64 -4.18 -8.89 -13.65
C TRP A 64 -4.04 -9.33 -15.11
N LEU A 65 -3.28 -10.40 -15.33
CA LEU A 65 -3.09 -11.02 -16.63
C LEU A 65 -3.63 -12.45 -16.54
N GLN A 66 -4.69 -12.73 -17.29
CA GLN A 66 -5.33 -14.05 -17.32
C GLN A 66 -4.41 -15.05 -18.05
N ASP A 67 -4.10 -14.73 -19.30
CA ASP A 67 -3.16 -15.41 -20.18
C ASP A 67 -1.78 -14.72 -20.19
N PRO A 68 -0.72 -15.42 -20.65
CA PRO A 68 0.60 -14.81 -20.81
C PRO A 68 0.60 -13.54 -21.67
N ASP A 69 1.33 -12.52 -21.24
CA ASP A 69 1.53 -11.27 -21.97
C ASP A 69 2.98 -10.80 -21.84
N GLY A 70 3.70 -10.79 -22.98
CA GLY A 70 5.13 -10.46 -23.01
C GLY A 70 5.97 -11.35 -22.08
N PRO A 71 6.73 -10.78 -21.12
CA PRO A 71 7.54 -11.55 -20.18
C PRO A 71 6.74 -12.15 -19.02
N TYR A 72 5.45 -11.81 -18.89
CA TYR A 72 4.63 -12.24 -17.77
C TYR A 72 3.88 -13.52 -18.13
N PRO A 73 3.96 -14.58 -17.30
CA PRO A 73 3.13 -15.76 -17.47
C PRO A 73 1.65 -15.44 -17.23
N GLY A 74 0.76 -16.37 -17.56
CA GLY A 74 -0.65 -16.29 -17.18
C GLY A 74 -0.85 -16.31 -15.67
N ASP A 75 -2.07 -16.02 -15.24
CA ASP A 75 -2.42 -15.81 -13.83
C ASP A 75 -1.46 -14.87 -13.10
N ALA A 76 -0.98 -13.83 -13.78
CA ALA A 76 0.01 -12.93 -13.22
C ALA A 76 -0.67 -11.70 -12.60
N LEU A 77 -0.33 -11.45 -11.35
CA LEU A 77 -0.59 -10.22 -10.64
C LEU A 77 0.67 -9.36 -10.70
N VAL A 78 0.58 -8.18 -11.30
CA VAL A 78 1.71 -7.29 -11.53
C VAL A 78 1.49 -5.98 -10.78
N ALA A 79 2.52 -5.50 -10.09
CA ALA A 79 2.60 -4.16 -9.55
C ALA A 79 3.72 -3.41 -10.28
N ASP A 80 3.40 -2.23 -10.81
CA ASP A 80 4.29 -1.38 -11.58
C ASP A 80 4.33 0.00 -10.93
N ASP A 81 5.53 0.45 -10.62
CA ASP A 81 5.80 1.72 -9.96
C ASP A 81 6.70 2.56 -10.85
N GLN A 82 6.15 3.66 -11.36
CA GLN A 82 6.74 4.45 -12.43
C GLN A 82 7.35 5.76 -11.92
N LEU A 83 6.82 6.31 -10.83
CA LEU A 83 7.13 7.65 -10.38
C LEU A 83 8.04 7.63 -9.16
N ALA A 84 9.17 8.33 -9.25
CA ALA A 84 10.06 8.54 -8.10
C ALA A 84 9.47 9.55 -7.08
N ASP A 85 8.35 9.20 -6.45
CA ASP A 85 7.67 9.96 -5.39
C ASP A 85 7.88 9.38 -3.99
N GLY A 86 8.58 8.25 -3.92
CA GLY A 86 8.93 7.55 -2.68
C GLY A 86 7.78 6.74 -2.09
N TYR A 87 6.70 6.55 -2.85
CA TYR A 87 5.71 5.51 -2.58
C TYR A 87 6.08 4.23 -3.34
N GLY A 88 5.41 3.14 -2.99
CA GLY A 88 5.41 1.90 -3.77
C GLY A 88 3.97 1.50 -4.10
N ILE A 89 3.84 0.51 -4.97
CA ILE A 89 2.57 -0.05 -5.43
C ILE A 89 2.45 -1.50 -4.96
N GLU A 90 1.28 -1.85 -4.42
CA GLU A 90 0.91 -3.22 -4.07
C GLU A 90 -0.35 -3.63 -4.82
N ALA A 91 -0.24 -4.64 -5.67
CA ALA A 91 -1.40 -5.30 -6.26
C ALA A 91 -1.75 -6.52 -5.40
N HIS A 92 -3.03 -6.64 -5.04
CA HIS A 92 -3.57 -7.68 -4.17
C HIS A 92 -4.63 -8.48 -4.92
N LEU A 93 -4.61 -9.80 -4.74
CA LEU A 93 -5.64 -10.71 -5.23
C LEU A 93 -6.33 -11.41 -4.05
N SER A 94 -7.62 -11.73 -4.19
CA SER A 94 -8.43 -12.39 -3.15
C SER A 94 -7.92 -13.76 -2.69
N THR A 95 -6.95 -14.34 -3.40
CA THR A 95 -6.24 -15.57 -2.99
C THR A 95 -5.18 -15.32 -1.90
N GLY A 96 -4.92 -14.07 -1.53
CA GLY A 96 -3.80 -13.66 -0.67
C GLY A 96 -2.50 -13.43 -1.43
N ARG A 97 -2.51 -13.49 -2.77
CA ARG A 97 -1.35 -13.15 -3.61
C ARG A 97 -1.15 -11.63 -3.59
N ILE A 98 0.10 -11.22 -3.34
CA ILE A 98 0.51 -9.81 -3.31
C ILE A 98 1.75 -9.63 -4.16
N ALA A 99 1.68 -8.79 -5.19
CA ALA A 99 2.84 -8.27 -5.91
C ALA A 99 3.14 -6.86 -5.37
N THR A 100 4.40 -6.56 -5.05
CA THR A 100 4.75 -5.31 -4.34
C THR A 100 6.04 -4.72 -4.86
N THR A 101 6.07 -3.39 -4.98
CA THR A 101 7.29 -2.60 -5.21
C THR A 101 7.78 -1.91 -3.94
N ARG A 102 7.10 -2.13 -2.79
CA ARG A 102 7.47 -1.54 -1.51
C ARG A 102 8.94 -1.80 -1.18
N GLY A 103 9.67 -0.74 -0.85
CA GLY A 103 11.09 -0.81 -0.50
C GLY A 103 12.03 -0.76 -1.70
N HIS A 104 11.51 -0.66 -2.92
CA HIS A 104 12.29 -0.43 -4.14
C HIS A 104 12.16 1.03 -4.60
N SER A 105 13.19 1.53 -5.31
CA SER A 105 13.12 2.84 -5.96
C SER A 105 12.48 2.71 -7.33
N ALA A 106 11.54 3.59 -7.66
CA ALA A 106 10.98 3.69 -8.99
C ALA A 106 12.03 4.15 -10.04
N PRO A 107 11.94 3.70 -11.30
CA PRO A 107 10.95 2.76 -11.82
C PRO A 107 11.25 1.31 -11.38
N TYR A 108 10.22 0.58 -10.96
CA TYR A 108 10.34 -0.83 -10.57
C TYR A 108 9.03 -1.58 -10.84
N THR A 109 9.15 -2.81 -11.32
CA THR A 109 8.03 -3.69 -11.58
C THR A 109 8.25 -5.01 -10.87
N HIS A 110 7.22 -5.53 -10.21
CA HIS A 110 7.24 -6.85 -9.58
C HIS A 110 5.98 -7.60 -9.96
N TYR A 111 6.09 -8.92 -10.17
CA TYR A 111 4.93 -9.77 -10.43
C TYR A 111 4.94 -11.02 -9.56
N LYS A 112 3.75 -11.57 -9.33
CA LYS A 112 3.55 -12.92 -8.81
C LYS A 112 2.59 -13.67 -9.71
N THR A 113 2.92 -14.92 -9.97
CA THR A 113 2.08 -15.85 -10.73
C THR A 113 1.75 -17.07 -9.88
N GLY A 114 0.87 -17.91 -10.41
CA GLY A 114 0.55 -19.23 -9.90
C GLY A 114 -0.78 -19.67 -10.47
N ASN A 115 -0.81 -20.90 -10.98
CA ASN A 115 -1.97 -21.46 -11.65
C ASN A 115 -3.22 -21.39 -10.76
N LEU A 116 -4.28 -20.78 -11.27
CA LEU A 116 -5.59 -20.75 -10.63
C LEU A 116 -6.54 -21.68 -11.38
N PRO A 117 -7.59 -22.22 -10.73
CA PRO A 117 -8.60 -22.94 -11.47
C PRO A 117 -9.38 -21.99 -12.39
N GLU A 118 -9.37 -22.32 -13.68
CA GLU A 118 -9.99 -21.62 -14.80
C GLU A 118 -11.49 -21.36 -14.61
N GLY A 119 -11.98 -20.26 -15.16
CA GLY A 119 -13.39 -19.85 -15.14
C GLY A 119 -13.88 -19.30 -13.80
N ASN A 120 -12.99 -19.25 -12.79
CA ASN A 120 -13.33 -18.72 -11.48
C ASN A 120 -13.14 -17.21 -11.41
N LYS A 121 -14.04 -16.58 -10.66
CA LYS A 121 -13.99 -15.16 -10.35
C LYS A 121 -13.15 -14.91 -9.10
N TYR A 122 -12.21 -13.99 -9.20
CA TYR A 122 -11.40 -13.46 -8.12
C TYR A 122 -11.58 -11.95 -8.00
N TYR A 123 -11.00 -11.36 -6.97
CA TYR A 123 -11.03 -9.90 -6.77
C TYR A 123 -9.63 -9.34 -6.67
N MET A 124 -9.37 -8.30 -7.46
CA MET A 124 -8.13 -7.52 -7.42
C MET A 124 -8.38 -6.13 -6.84
N TYR A 125 -7.44 -5.60 -6.09
CA TYR A 125 -7.35 -4.18 -5.75
C TYR A 125 -5.88 -3.76 -5.68
N VAL A 126 -5.63 -2.46 -5.72
CA VAL A 126 -4.26 -1.91 -5.73
C VAL A 126 -4.14 -0.83 -4.68
N CYS A 127 -3.04 -0.83 -3.94
CA CYS A 127 -2.73 0.16 -2.93
C CYS A 127 -1.44 0.90 -3.26
N VAL A 128 -1.45 2.21 -3.01
CA VAL A 128 -0.25 3.04 -2.92
C VAL A 128 0.23 3.04 -1.48
N VAL A 129 1.51 2.75 -1.26
CA VAL A 129 2.03 2.45 0.08
C VAL A 129 3.35 3.16 0.39
N LYS A 130 3.57 3.54 1.66
CA LYS A 130 4.82 4.13 2.15
C LYS A 130 4.96 4.03 3.66
N GLY A 131 5.91 3.25 4.17
CA GLY A 131 5.94 2.94 5.61
C GLY A 131 4.60 2.34 6.05
N ASP A 132 3.95 2.92 7.05
CA ASP A 132 2.63 2.46 7.52
C ASP A 132 1.46 3.07 6.72
N TYR A 133 1.72 3.98 5.77
CA TYR A 133 0.69 4.53 4.90
C TYR A 133 0.21 3.51 3.86
N SER A 134 -1.11 3.49 3.65
CA SER A 134 -1.77 2.77 2.57
C SER A 134 -3.01 3.55 2.11
N ASN A 135 -3.16 3.72 0.79
CA ASN A 135 -4.39 4.19 0.15
C ASN A 135 -4.72 3.26 -1.01
N CYS A 136 -5.94 2.72 -1.03
CA CYS A 136 -6.31 1.61 -1.90
C CYS A 136 -7.47 1.96 -2.83
N SER A 137 -7.44 1.37 -4.02
CA SER A 137 -8.55 1.37 -4.97
C SER A 137 -9.75 0.58 -4.43
N ASN A 138 -10.90 0.75 -5.09
CA ASN A 138 -11.97 -0.23 -4.96
C ASN A 138 -11.52 -1.58 -5.52
N SER A 139 -12.15 -2.66 -5.05
CA SER A 139 -11.94 -4.00 -5.60
C SER A 139 -12.71 -4.19 -6.91
N VAL A 140 -12.08 -4.87 -7.86
CA VAL A 140 -12.68 -5.26 -9.15
C VAL A 140 -12.66 -6.76 -9.32
N ALA A 141 -13.66 -7.30 -10.00
CA ALA A 141 -13.69 -8.71 -10.37
C ALA A 141 -12.71 -8.98 -11.52
N VAL A 142 -11.96 -10.08 -11.40
CA VAL A 142 -11.07 -10.60 -12.45
C VAL A 142 -11.31 -12.11 -12.59
N TYR A 143 -10.88 -12.70 -13.69
CA TYR A 143 -11.07 -14.11 -13.98
C TYR A 143 -9.73 -14.77 -14.30
N ALA A 144 -9.55 -15.99 -13.79
CA ALA A 144 -8.56 -16.93 -14.31
C ALA A 144 -9.20 -17.68 -15.47
#